data_AF-A0A9W8P674-F1
#
_entry.id   AF-A0A9W8P674-F1
#
_cell.length_a   1.000
_cell.length_b   1.000
_cell.length_c   1.000
_cell.angle_alpha   90.00
_cell.angle_beta   90.00
_cell.angle_gamma   90.00
#
_symmetry.space_group_name_H-M   'P 1'
#
loop_
_entity.id
_entity.type
_entity.pdbx_description
1 polymer ?
#
loop_
_entity_poly.entity_id
_entity_poly.type
_entity_poly.pdbx_seq_one_letter_code
_entity_poly.pdbx_strand_id
1 'polypeptide(L)'
;MVFSKGRFLLPLSLSLISTSISTALIHGRCSLCFLQGIYLFILHNSFILINQLSAQANWIYTTSSVSDLLGYEPHELRGRPSLELVHPDEMERVRKLHYDTIKQDKAACLVYIRMKHKDPNKGYILCGVSRTIVHNITVGSVSYANSGAKALHNASTAQEITVISPTPELEFRRWHDPSPMPPNPVPAQLRKPFDDNLDETSPEPEELFTYDPLPSQSFRTAFILDRFSLRCPIQYCSNSLLITANNIEDRSFFDFVASKDEPTLRSWIATVKGWGVNERGQPSDGGFGFGKFTLLAEGRDSLAGHRSIEPTSARHRHGSGQASRTRQGRSSVRGHGSDTSTLSTRTVPLPESESFTVDAIFSAHSDGLIVILRRGT
;
A
#
# COMPACT_ATOMS: atom_id res chain seq x y z
N MET A 1 -16.24 -45.20 49.98
CA MET A 1 -15.03 -44.49 49.48
C MET A 1 -15.44 -43.79 48.19
N VAL A 2 -16.17 -42.68 48.31
CA VAL A 2 -15.73 -41.27 48.16
C VAL A 2 -15.43 -40.88 46.70
N PHE A 3 -16.38 -40.12 46.14
CA PHE A 3 -16.33 -39.32 44.92
C PHE A 3 -15.41 -38.09 45.03
N SER A 4 -14.83 -37.64 43.91
CA SER A 4 -14.40 -36.26 43.64
C SER A 4 -14.24 -36.10 42.10
N LYS A 5 -15.07 -35.41 41.31
CA LYS A 5 -15.49 -33.99 41.15
C LYS A 5 -14.42 -32.98 40.68
N GLY A 6 -14.61 -32.49 39.44
CA GLY A 6 -14.32 -31.11 38.97
C GLY A 6 -12.94 -30.88 38.34
N ARG A 7 -12.75 -30.10 37.27
CA ARG A 7 -13.56 -29.01 36.70
C ARG A 7 -13.31 -28.89 35.18
N PHE A 8 -14.40 -28.75 34.44
CA PHE A 8 -14.45 -28.15 33.10
C PHE A 8 -14.10 -26.65 33.22
N LEU A 9 -13.16 -26.17 32.41
CA LEU A 9 -13.00 -24.73 32.14
C LEU A 9 -13.98 -24.36 31.01
N LEU A 10 -15.05 -23.67 31.39
CA LEU A 10 -16.01 -23.04 30.47
C LEU A 10 -15.31 -21.94 29.64
N PRO A 11 -15.79 -21.65 28.42
CA PRO A 11 -15.28 -20.56 27.60
C PRO A 11 -15.63 -19.22 28.26
N LEU A 12 -14.62 -18.37 28.45
CA LEU A 12 -14.82 -16.99 28.86
C LEU A 12 -15.58 -16.24 27.76
N SER A 13 -16.73 -15.69 28.15
CA SER A 13 -17.63 -14.87 27.33
C SER A 13 -16.89 -13.76 26.55
N LEU A 14 -17.16 -13.68 25.25
CA LEU A 14 -16.73 -12.66 24.29
C LEU A 14 -17.11 -11.21 24.68
N SER A 15 -17.97 -10.99 25.69
CA SER A 15 -18.41 -9.64 26.09
C SER A 15 -17.40 -8.85 26.93
N LEU A 16 -16.42 -9.52 27.57
CA LEU A 16 -15.44 -8.87 28.47
C LEU A 16 -14.18 -8.35 27.76
N ILE A 17 -13.91 -8.82 26.54
CA ILE A 17 -12.72 -8.42 25.77
C ILE A 17 -12.94 -7.05 25.10
N SER A 18 -14.16 -6.77 24.62
CA SER A 18 -14.51 -5.49 23.99
C SER A 18 -14.42 -4.31 24.97
N THR A 19 -14.84 -4.50 26.23
CA THR A 19 -14.77 -3.46 27.27
C THR A 19 -13.34 -3.23 27.80
N SER A 20 -12.48 -4.26 27.75
CA SER A 20 -11.08 -4.15 28.20
C SER A 20 -10.18 -3.40 27.21
N ILE A 21 -10.47 -3.42 25.92
CA ILE A 21 -9.70 -2.62 24.92
C ILE A 21 -9.91 -1.12 25.16
N SER A 22 -11.12 -0.71 25.52
CA SER A 22 -11.45 0.71 25.79
C SER A 22 -10.93 1.19 27.14
N THR A 23 -10.85 0.32 28.16
CA THR A 23 -10.35 0.68 29.50
C THR A 23 -8.85 0.49 29.70
N ALA A 24 -8.20 -0.42 28.96
CA ALA A 24 -6.74 -0.63 29.03
C ALA A 24 -5.92 0.52 28.41
N LEU A 25 -6.50 1.26 27.45
CA LEU A 25 -5.93 2.52 26.94
C LEU A 25 -5.93 3.64 28.00
N ILE A 26 -6.79 3.56 29.03
CA ILE A 26 -6.95 4.60 30.04
C ILE A 26 -6.04 4.38 31.26
N HIS A 27 -5.55 3.15 31.52
CA HIS A 27 -4.84 2.82 32.76
C HIS A 27 -3.35 2.45 32.64
N GLY A 28 -2.68 2.76 31.52
CA GLY A 28 -1.21 2.90 31.48
C GLY A 28 -0.37 1.71 31.98
N ARG A 29 -0.93 0.49 31.99
CA ARG A 29 -0.25 -0.73 32.47
C ARG A 29 -0.42 -1.90 31.50
N CYS A 30 -0.24 -1.65 30.20
CA CYS A 30 -0.05 -2.74 29.25
C CYS A 30 1.42 -3.16 29.28
N SER A 31 1.70 -4.36 29.79
CA SER A 31 3.05 -4.93 29.83
C SER A 31 3.60 -5.05 28.40
N LEU A 32 4.75 -4.44 28.16
CA LEU A 32 5.43 -4.30 26.86
C LEU A 32 5.48 -5.61 26.05
N CYS A 33 5.57 -6.76 26.73
CA CYS A 33 5.59 -8.10 26.12
C CYS A 33 4.30 -8.49 25.37
N PHE A 34 3.11 -8.06 25.82
CA PHE A 34 1.85 -8.46 25.18
C PHE A 34 1.57 -7.61 23.94
N LEU A 35 1.95 -6.34 23.97
CA LEU A 35 1.99 -5.48 22.79
C LEU A 35 3.05 -5.98 21.80
N GLN A 36 4.26 -6.36 22.26
CA GLN A 36 5.32 -6.93 21.41
C GLN A 36 4.89 -8.24 20.74
N GLY A 37 4.23 -9.16 21.45
CA GLY A 37 3.78 -10.43 20.86
C GLY A 37 2.70 -10.25 19.79
N ILE A 38 1.81 -9.27 19.97
CA ILE A 38 0.79 -8.91 18.98
C ILE A 38 1.43 -8.15 17.82
N TYR A 39 2.27 -7.15 18.06
CA TYR A 39 3.03 -6.43 17.02
C TYR A 39 3.91 -7.35 16.18
N LEU A 40 4.56 -8.35 16.80
CA LEU A 40 5.42 -9.31 16.09
C LEU A 40 4.60 -10.25 15.22
N PHE A 41 3.46 -10.77 15.67
CA PHE A 41 2.62 -11.63 14.82
C PHE A 41 1.90 -10.88 13.68
N ILE A 42 1.80 -9.55 13.78
CA ILE A 42 1.15 -8.66 12.80
C ILE A 42 2.02 -8.39 11.57
N LEU A 43 3.36 -8.48 11.68
CA LEU A 43 4.29 -8.00 10.66
C LEU A 43 4.67 -9.02 9.57
N HIS A 44 4.37 -10.31 9.74
CA HIS A 44 5.03 -11.38 8.96
C HIS A 44 4.13 -12.14 7.97
N ASN A 45 3.11 -11.50 7.39
CA ASN A 45 2.18 -12.18 6.47
C ASN A 45 2.39 -11.82 5.00
N SER A 46 3.03 -10.69 4.74
CA SER A 46 3.45 -10.29 3.41
C SER A 46 4.69 -9.43 3.43
N PHE A 47 5.29 -9.26 2.26
CA PHE A 47 6.35 -8.29 2.05
C PHE A 47 6.08 -7.49 0.79
N ILE A 48 6.57 -6.25 0.75
CA ILE A 48 6.51 -5.38 -0.41
C ILE A 48 7.74 -5.63 -1.27
N LEU A 49 7.56 -5.56 -2.59
CA LEU A 49 8.65 -5.69 -3.55
C LEU A 49 8.56 -4.66 -4.68
N ILE A 50 9.73 -4.34 -5.21
CA ILE A 50 9.89 -3.53 -6.41
C ILE A 50 10.88 -4.26 -7.31
N ASN A 51 10.44 -4.55 -8.53
CA ASN A 51 11.26 -5.17 -9.56
C ASN A 51 11.46 -4.21 -10.73
N GLN A 52 12.60 -4.34 -11.39
CA GLN A 52 12.87 -3.66 -12.64
C GLN A 52 11.92 -4.18 -13.72
N LEU A 53 11.37 -3.28 -14.53
CA LEU A 53 10.63 -3.67 -15.73
C LEU A 53 11.61 -4.21 -16.77
N SER A 54 11.80 -5.52 -16.77
CA SER A 54 12.75 -6.25 -17.62
C SER A 54 12.26 -7.70 -17.78
N ALA A 55 12.81 -8.44 -18.75
CA ALA A 55 12.47 -9.85 -18.95
C ALA A 55 12.73 -10.71 -17.70
N GLN A 56 13.80 -10.39 -16.97
CA GLN A 56 14.24 -11.10 -15.77
C GLN A 56 13.57 -10.60 -14.48
N ALA A 57 12.91 -9.44 -14.52
CA ALA A 57 12.29 -8.79 -13.37
C ALA A 57 13.23 -8.68 -12.17
N ASN A 58 14.42 -8.13 -12.38
CA ASN A 58 15.44 -8.07 -11.33
C ASN A 58 14.95 -7.31 -10.10
N TRP A 59 15.22 -7.83 -8.90
CA TRP A 59 14.83 -7.17 -7.65
C TRP A 59 15.56 -5.85 -7.46
N ILE A 60 14.82 -4.77 -7.24
CA ILE A 60 15.36 -3.46 -6.88
C ILE A 60 15.29 -3.27 -5.36
N TYR A 61 14.15 -3.62 -4.79
CA TYR A 61 13.85 -3.42 -3.38
C TYR A 61 12.87 -4.48 -2.88
N THR A 62 13.01 -4.84 -1.61
CA THR A 62 12.02 -5.61 -0.87
C THR A 62 12.13 -5.27 0.63
N THR A 63 11.03 -5.38 1.35
CA THR A 63 10.99 -5.19 2.80
C THR A 63 11.59 -6.39 3.54
N SER A 64 12.02 -6.21 4.79
CA SER A 64 12.69 -7.26 5.59
C SER A 64 11.82 -8.48 5.86
N SER A 65 10.49 -8.35 5.81
CA SER A 65 9.54 -9.45 6.05
C SER A 65 9.62 -10.58 5.01
N VAL A 66 10.40 -10.39 3.93
CA VAL A 66 10.77 -11.47 3.00
C VAL A 66 11.54 -12.60 3.70
N SER A 67 12.32 -12.29 4.74
CA SER A 67 13.02 -13.29 5.56
C SER A 67 12.04 -14.22 6.27
N ASP A 68 10.91 -13.70 6.74
CA ASP A 68 9.92 -14.49 7.47
C ASP A 68 9.07 -15.35 6.53
N LEU A 69 8.77 -14.85 5.33
CA LEU A 69 7.93 -15.55 4.35
C LEU A 69 8.73 -16.57 3.52
N LEU A 70 9.88 -16.17 2.97
CA LEU A 70 10.67 -16.98 2.04
C LEU A 70 12.04 -17.39 2.59
N GLY A 71 12.47 -16.88 3.74
CA GLY A 71 13.75 -17.23 4.36
C GLY A 71 14.98 -16.51 3.78
N TYR A 72 14.80 -15.65 2.76
CA TYR A 72 15.88 -14.87 2.16
C TYR A 72 16.02 -13.53 2.84
N GLU A 73 17.25 -13.04 2.95
CA GLU A 73 17.48 -11.66 3.35
C GLU A 73 17.35 -10.70 2.15
N PRO A 74 16.88 -9.45 2.34
CA PRO A 74 16.69 -8.49 1.24
C PRO A 74 17.94 -8.28 0.36
N HIS A 75 19.12 -8.28 0.99
CA HIS A 75 20.39 -8.09 0.28
C HIS A 75 20.79 -9.28 -0.60
N GLU A 76 20.28 -10.50 -0.31
CA GLU A 76 20.53 -11.69 -1.12
C GLU A 76 19.70 -11.71 -2.41
N LEU A 77 18.56 -11.01 -2.41
CA LEU A 77 17.66 -10.93 -3.55
C LEU A 77 17.99 -9.75 -4.48
N ARG A 78 18.51 -8.65 -3.94
CA ARG A 78 18.80 -7.44 -4.69
C ARG A 78 19.64 -7.72 -5.95
N GLY A 79 19.13 -7.27 -7.10
CA GLY A 79 19.75 -7.43 -8.42
C GLY A 79 19.55 -8.79 -9.08
N ARG A 80 19.04 -9.81 -8.36
CA ARG A 80 18.78 -11.13 -8.94
C ARG A 80 17.47 -11.16 -9.73
N PRO A 81 17.34 -12.04 -10.73
CA PRO A 81 16.07 -12.27 -11.42
C PRO A 81 14.99 -12.78 -10.45
N SER A 82 13.82 -12.13 -10.40
CA SER A 82 12.73 -12.61 -9.53
C SER A 82 12.16 -13.96 -9.99
N LEU A 83 12.29 -14.27 -11.28
CA LEU A 83 11.86 -15.52 -11.89
C LEU A 83 12.64 -16.75 -11.35
N GLU A 84 13.82 -16.58 -10.75
CA GLU A 84 14.57 -17.69 -10.12
C GLU A 84 13.83 -18.31 -8.93
N LEU A 85 12.92 -17.55 -8.32
CA LEU A 85 12.11 -18.05 -7.20
C LEU A 85 10.86 -18.79 -7.67
N VAL A 86 10.53 -18.81 -8.97
CA VAL A 86 9.32 -19.48 -9.46
C VAL A 86 9.54 -20.99 -9.54
N HIS A 87 8.51 -21.77 -9.25
CA HIS A 87 8.55 -23.22 -9.43
C HIS A 87 8.87 -23.60 -10.89
N PRO A 88 9.78 -24.56 -11.16
CA PRO A 88 10.17 -24.98 -12.51
C PRO A 88 8.99 -25.25 -13.45
N ASP A 89 8.00 -26.03 -13.01
CA ASP A 89 6.76 -26.36 -13.77
C ASP A 89 5.84 -25.15 -14.08
N GLU A 90 6.12 -24.01 -13.47
CA GLU A 90 5.33 -22.78 -13.62
C GLU A 90 6.08 -21.70 -14.41
N MET A 91 7.38 -21.90 -14.64
CA MET A 91 8.29 -20.91 -15.23
C MET A 91 7.80 -20.32 -16.54
N GLU A 92 7.38 -21.17 -17.48
CA GLU A 92 6.95 -20.75 -18.81
C GLU A 92 5.67 -19.91 -18.75
N ARG A 93 4.68 -20.39 -17.99
CA ARG A 93 3.41 -19.68 -17.76
C ARG A 93 3.63 -18.34 -17.05
N VAL A 94 4.51 -18.29 -16.05
CA VAL A 94 4.87 -17.04 -15.37
C VAL A 94 5.60 -16.09 -16.31
N ARG A 95 6.51 -16.57 -17.16
CA ARG A 95 7.23 -15.73 -18.14
C ARG A 95 6.26 -15.08 -19.12
N LYS A 96 5.33 -15.86 -19.68
CA LYS A 96 4.28 -15.36 -20.56
C LYS A 96 3.39 -14.33 -19.83
N LEU A 97 2.93 -14.65 -18.63
CA LEU A 97 2.11 -13.75 -17.82
C LEU A 97 2.85 -12.45 -17.45
N HIS A 98 4.15 -12.52 -17.20
CA HIS A 98 4.99 -11.34 -16.96
C HIS A 98 5.09 -10.48 -18.21
N TYR A 99 5.37 -11.08 -19.37
CA TYR A 99 5.37 -10.40 -20.67
C TYR A 99 4.03 -9.72 -20.96
N ASP A 100 2.92 -10.44 -20.80
CA ASP A 100 1.57 -9.92 -21.06
C ASP A 100 1.22 -8.75 -20.14
N THR A 101 1.68 -8.75 -18.89
CA THR A 101 1.47 -7.63 -17.97
C THR A 101 2.22 -6.38 -18.34
N ILE A 102 3.47 -6.53 -18.79
CA ILE A 102 4.26 -5.42 -19.32
C ILE A 102 3.61 -4.89 -20.59
N LYS A 103 3.28 -5.79 -21.52
CA LYS A 103 2.74 -5.43 -22.83
C LYS A 103 1.40 -4.70 -22.73
N GLN A 104 0.56 -5.10 -21.77
CA GLN A 104 -0.77 -4.53 -21.56
C GLN A 104 -0.80 -3.46 -20.45
N ASP A 105 0.35 -3.05 -19.91
CA ASP A 105 0.48 -2.04 -18.85
C ASP A 105 -0.49 -2.24 -17.67
N LYS A 106 -0.57 -3.49 -17.18
CA LYS A 106 -1.63 -3.85 -16.22
C LYS A 106 -1.41 -3.26 -14.84
N ALA A 107 -2.51 -3.04 -14.11
CA ALA A 107 -2.52 -2.56 -12.73
C ALA A 107 -3.42 -3.43 -11.85
N ALA A 108 -3.18 -3.41 -10.54
CA ALA A 108 -4.00 -4.13 -9.55
C ALA A 108 -4.25 -5.60 -9.93
N CYS A 109 -3.22 -6.28 -10.43
CA CYS A 109 -3.29 -7.70 -10.77
C CYS A 109 -2.93 -8.55 -9.54
N LEU A 110 -3.55 -9.71 -9.42
CA LEU A 110 -3.24 -10.71 -8.41
C LEU A 110 -2.88 -12.05 -9.08
N VAL A 111 -1.79 -12.67 -8.64
CA VAL A 111 -1.33 -13.95 -9.20
C VAL A 111 -1.10 -14.95 -8.09
N TYR A 112 -1.50 -16.20 -8.31
CA TYR A 112 -1.17 -17.29 -7.42
C TYR A 112 -0.11 -18.19 -8.05
N ILE A 113 1.09 -18.17 -7.48
CA ILE A 113 2.27 -18.93 -7.92
C ILE A 113 2.98 -19.57 -6.74
N ARG A 114 3.72 -20.64 -6.99
CA ARG A 114 4.60 -21.26 -6.01
C ARG A 114 5.98 -20.60 -6.06
N MET A 115 6.38 -20.03 -4.93
CA MET A 115 7.68 -19.37 -4.74
C MET A 115 8.62 -20.23 -3.91
N LYS A 116 9.87 -20.35 -4.33
CA LYS A 116 10.92 -21.12 -3.69
C LYS A 116 11.28 -20.50 -2.35
N HIS A 117 11.23 -21.28 -1.28
CA HIS A 117 11.76 -20.91 0.02
C HIS A 117 13.27 -21.20 0.08
N LYS A 118 14.03 -20.45 0.88
CA LYS A 118 15.49 -20.63 1.03
C LYS A 118 15.85 -21.95 1.67
N ASP A 119 15.15 -22.31 2.76
CA ASP A 119 15.25 -23.63 3.39
C ASP A 119 14.67 -24.71 2.46
N PRO A 120 15.51 -25.66 1.98
CA PRO A 120 15.06 -26.74 1.11
C PRO A 120 13.95 -27.60 1.71
N ASN A 121 13.87 -27.71 3.04
CA ASN A 121 12.86 -28.53 3.71
C ASN A 121 11.44 -27.96 3.57
N LYS A 122 11.32 -26.65 3.38
CA LYS A 122 10.02 -26.00 3.12
C LYS A 122 9.63 -26.02 1.64
N GLY A 123 10.58 -26.29 0.75
CA GLY A 123 10.33 -26.40 -0.69
C GLY A 123 9.78 -25.12 -1.31
N TYR A 124 8.58 -25.19 -1.89
CA TYR A 124 7.90 -24.07 -2.52
C TYR A 124 6.60 -23.72 -1.78
N ILE A 125 6.39 -22.43 -1.57
CA ILE A 125 5.26 -21.87 -0.85
C ILE A 125 4.28 -21.27 -1.85
N LEU A 126 3.00 -21.60 -1.70
CA LEU A 126 1.95 -20.99 -2.51
C LEU A 126 1.73 -19.54 -2.04
N CYS A 127 1.91 -18.60 -2.96
CA CYS A 127 1.88 -17.18 -2.67
C CYS A 127 0.86 -16.45 -3.54
N GLY A 128 0.19 -15.46 -2.94
CA GLY A 128 -0.56 -14.44 -3.65
C GLY A 128 0.36 -13.25 -3.93
N VAL A 129 0.57 -12.92 -5.20
CA VAL A 129 1.45 -11.85 -5.66
C VAL A 129 0.63 -10.76 -6.28
N SER A 130 0.52 -9.63 -5.58
CA SER A 130 -0.06 -8.41 -6.14
C SER A 130 0.99 -7.72 -7.03
N ARG A 131 0.59 -7.19 -8.18
CA ARG A 131 1.52 -6.47 -9.06
C ARG A 131 0.83 -5.39 -9.87
N THR A 132 1.53 -4.27 -10.01
CA THR A 132 1.15 -3.14 -10.88
C THR A 132 2.37 -2.62 -11.60
N ILE A 133 2.25 -2.40 -12.91
CA ILE A 133 3.28 -1.70 -13.67
C ILE A 133 3.24 -0.22 -13.31
N VAL A 134 4.41 0.35 -13.00
CA VAL A 134 4.58 1.74 -12.58
C VAL A 134 5.74 2.31 -13.39
N HIS A 135 5.43 2.88 -14.55
CA HIS A 135 6.41 3.41 -15.49
C HIS A 135 7.50 2.38 -15.88
N ASN A 136 8.70 2.43 -15.29
CA ASN A 136 9.83 1.56 -15.58
C ASN A 136 10.11 0.49 -14.51
N ILE A 137 9.19 0.33 -13.56
CA ILE A 137 9.27 -0.68 -12.49
C ILE A 137 7.94 -1.41 -12.34
N THR A 138 7.97 -2.56 -11.67
CA THR A 138 6.78 -3.25 -11.17
C THR A 138 6.78 -3.15 -9.65
N VAL A 139 5.67 -2.68 -9.08
CA VAL A 139 5.48 -2.56 -7.62
C VAL A 139 4.38 -3.52 -7.19
N GLY A 140 4.58 -4.16 -6.04
CA GLY A 140 3.62 -5.13 -5.55
C GLY A 140 3.95 -5.67 -4.17
N SER A 141 3.26 -6.74 -3.80
CA SER A 141 3.45 -7.46 -2.56
C SER A 141 3.33 -8.96 -2.80
N VAL A 142 3.92 -9.73 -1.89
CA VAL A 142 3.78 -11.19 -1.83
C VAL A 142 3.23 -11.55 -0.47
N SER A 143 2.17 -12.33 -0.42
CA SER A 143 1.59 -12.89 0.80
C SER A 143 1.44 -14.40 0.68
N TYR A 144 1.24 -15.09 1.81
CA TYR A 144 0.74 -16.46 1.75
C TYR A 144 -0.59 -16.53 1.00
N ALA A 145 -0.75 -17.53 0.15
CA ALA A 145 -2.03 -17.84 -0.46
C ALA A 145 -2.87 -18.64 0.54
N ASN A 146 -3.98 -18.07 0.98
CA ASN A 146 -4.92 -18.73 1.88
C ASN A 146 -6.27 -18.85 1.18
N SER A 147 -6.93 -19.99 1.27
CA SER A 147 -8.33 -20.10 0.83
C SER A 147 -9.28 -19.41 1.81
N GLY A 148 -10.45 -18.97 1.30
CA GLY A 148 -11.53 -18.40 2.12
C GLY A 148 -11.80 -16.92 1.87
N ALA A 149 -12.61 -16.30 2.74
CA ALA A 149 -13.18 -14.98 2.55
C ALA A 149 -12.14 -13.88 2.24
N LYS A 150 -10.94 -13.96 2.83
CA LYS A 150 -9.83 -13.03 2.57
C LYS A 150 -9.37 -13.09 1.11
N ALA A 151 -9.11 -14.29 0.58
CA ALA A 151 -8.67 -14.41 -0.79
C ALA A 151 -9.79 -14.11 -1.78
N LEU A 152 -11.05 -14.42 -1.45
CA LEU A 152 -12.21 -13.97 -2.24
C LEU A 152 -12.32 -12.43 -2.29
N HIS A 153 -12.07 -11.73 -1.18
CA HIS A 153 -12.09 -10.26 -1.15
C HIS A 153 -10.93 -9.65 -1.96
N ASN A 154 -9.71 -10.17 -1.79
CA ASN A 154 -8.56 -9.70 -2.55
C ASN A 154 -8.74 -9.95 -4.05
N ALA A 155 -9.28 -11.13 -4.40
CA ALA A 155 -9.66 -11.47 -5.76
C ALA A 155 -10.75 -10.53 -6.31
N SER A 156 -11.83 -10.30 -5.56
CA SER A 156 -12.99 -9.52 -6.06
C SER A 156 -12.68 -8.05 -6.33
N THR A 157 -11.63 -7.52 -5.70
CA THR A 157 -11.17 -6.13 -5.89
C THR A 157 -10.02 -6.03 -6.90
N ALA A 158 -9.40 -7.14 -7.31
CA ALA A 158 -8.37 -7.15 -8.33
C ALA A 158 -8.97 -6.90 -9.72
N GLN A 159 -8.26 -6.16 -10.57
CA GLN A 159 -8.67 -5.98 -11.97
C GLN A 159 -8.51 -7.28 -12.77
N GLU A 160 -7.50 -8.06 -12.42
CA GLU A 160 -7.23 -9.35 -13.04
C GLU A 160 -6.65 -10.33 -12.02
N ILE A 161 -7.09 -11.59 -12.11
CA ILE A 161 -6.60 -12.68 -11.29
C ILE A 161 -6.08 -13.76 -12.23
N THR A 162 -4.89 -14.28 -11.95
CA THR A 162 -4.39 -15.46 -12.64
C THR A 162 -3.92 -16.49 -11.61
N VAL A 163 -4.47 -17.70 -11.70
CA VAL A 163 -4.03 -18.84 -10.89
C VAL A 163 -3.13 -19.69 -11.78
N ILE A 164 -1.83 -19.69 -11.52
CA ILE A 164 -0.86 -20.51 -12.27
C ILE A 164 -0.69 -21.86 -11.58
N SER A 165 -0.59 -21.85 -10.25
CA SER A 165 -0.46 -23.08 -9.48
C SER A 165 -1.79 -23.85 -9.45
N PRO A 166 -1.80 -25.15 -9.83
CA PRO A 166 -3.01 -25.95 -9.80
C PRO A 166 -3.38 -26.27 -8.34
N THR A 167 -4.34 -25.54 -7.78
CA THR A 167 -4.87 -25.79 -6.44
C THR A 167 -6.40 -25.82 -6.47
N PRO A 168 -7.04 -26.98 -6.19
CA PRO A 168 -8.50 -27.11 -6.16
C PRO A 168 -9.17 -26.15 -5.16
N GLU A 169 -8.43 -25.72 -4.15
CA GLU A 169 -8.89 -24.87 -3.05
C GLU A 169 -8.93 -23.37 -3.39
N LEU A 170 -8.39 -22.97 -4.56
CA LEU A 170 -8.35 -21.59 -5.06
C LEU A 170 -9.04 -21.47 -6.43
N GLU A 171 -10.18 -22.13 -6.62
CA GLU A 171 -11.03 -21.90 -7.79
C GLU A 171 -11.79 -20.56 -7.65
N PHE A 172 -11.24 -19.49 -8.22
CA PHE A 172 -11.93 -18.21 -8.34
C PHE A 172 -12.81 -18.20 -9.59
N ARG A 173 -14.08 -18.57 -9.44
CA ARG A 173 -15.05 -18.47 -10.55
C ARG A 173 -15.66 -17.08 -10.61
N ARG A 174 -15.67 -16.49 -11.80
CA ARG A 174 -16.48 -15.30 -12.07
C ARG A 174 -17.95 -15.71 -12.13
N TRP A 175 -18.86 -14.86 -11.67
CA TRP A 175 -20.31 -15.15 -11.67
C TRP A 175 -20.86 -15.54 -13.05
N HIS A 176 -20.21 -15.10 -14.13
CA HIS A 176 -20.60 -15.37 -15.52
C HIS A 176 -19.84 -16.52 -16.18
N ASP A 177 -19.00 -17.26 -15.45
CA ASP A 177 -18.28 -18.40 -16.00
C ASP A 177 -19.25 -19.59 -16.10
N PRO A 178 -19.56 -20.11 -17.31
CA PRO A 178 -20.49 -21.23 -17.44
C PRO A 178 -19.95 -22.45 -16.70
N SER A 179 -20.79 -23.08 -15.87
CA SER A 179 -20.43 -24.31 -15.15
C SER A 179 -19.93 -25.38 -16.14
N PRO A 180 -18.78 -26.02 -15.90
CA PRO A 180 -18.26 -27.07 -16.78
C PRO A 180 -18.98 -28.41 -16.58
N MET A 181 -20.03 -28.48 -15.76
CA MET A 181 -20.73 -29.74 -15.54
C MET A 181 -21.71 -29.95 -16.69
N PRO A 182 -21.46 -30.88 -17.65
CA PRO A 182 -22.50 -31.26 -18.57
C PRO A 182 -23.69 -31.81 -17.76
N PRO A 183 -24.94 -31.57 -18.19
CA PRO A 183 -26.10 -32.14 -17.53
C PRO A 183 -25.94 -33.66 -17.43
N ASN A 184 -26.26 -34.23 -16.27
CA ASN A 184 -26.27 -35.68 -16.07
C ASN A 184 -27.70 -36.20 -16.33
N PRO A 185 -27.91 -37.16 -17.25
CA PRO A 185 -26.91 -37.87 -18.06
C PRO A 185 -26.34 -37.05 -19.21
N VAL A 186 -25.03 -37.19 -19.41
CA VAL A 186 -24.28 -36.53 -20.48
C VAL A 186 -24.89 -36.88 -21.84
N PRO A 187 -25.38 -35.90 -22.63
CA PRO A 187 -25.87 -36.12 -23.98
C PRO A 187 -24.82 -36.84 -24.82
N ALA A 188 -25.22 -37.83 -25.63
CA ALA A 188 -24.30 -38.65 -26.42
C ALA A 188 -23.36 -37.84 -27.34
N GLN A 189 -23.77 -36.62 -27.70
CA GLN A 189 -23.03 -35.66 -28.53
C GLN A 189 -21.80 -35.06 -27.83
N LEU A 190 -21.73 -35.09 -26.49
CA LEU A 190 -20.61 -34.59 -25.68
C LEU A 190 -19.62 -35.70 -25.27
N ARG A 191 -19.92 -36.96 -25.61
CA ARG A 191 -18.97 -38.07 -25.43
C ARG A 191 -17.97 -38.04 -26.58
N LYS A 192 -16.79 -37.46 -26.36
CA LYS A 192 -15.68 -37.65 -27.29
C LYS A 192 -15.29 -39.14 -27.29
N PRO A 193 -15.16 -39.81 -28.45
CA PRO A 193 -14.57 -41.13 -28.50
C PRO A 193 -13.12 -41.04 -28.02
N PHE A 194 -12.68 -42.04 -27.25
CA PHE A 194 -11.26 -42.25 -26.96
C PHE A 194 -10.55 -42.47 -28.30
N ASP A 195 -9.65 -41.55 -28.66
CA ASP A 195 -8.77 -41.69 -29.82
C ASP A 195 -7.41 -42.18 -29.29
N ASP A 196 -7.05 -43.42 -29.62
CA ASP A 196 -5.82 -44.11 -29.18
C ASP A 196 -4.60 -43.73 -30.03
N ASN A 197 -4.68 -42.68 -30.85
CA ASN A 197 -3.58 -42.23 -31.68
C ASN A 197 -2.83 -41.06 -31.02
N LEU A 198 -1.80 -41.39 -30.25
CA LEU A 198 -0.72 -40.48 -29.90
C LEU A 198 0.11 -40.19 -31.17
N ASP A 199 -0.39 -39.29 -32.01
CA ASP A 199 0.37 -38.77 -33.14
C ASP A 199 1.29 -37.64 -32.66
N GLU A 200 2.57 -37.75 -33.02
CA GLU A 200 3.64 -36.78 -32.78
C GLU A 200 3.21 -35.39 -33.31
N THR A 201 2.68 -34.57 -32.41
CA THR A 201 2.42 -33.17 -32.71
C THR A 201 3.73 -32.42 -32.55
N SER A 202 4.32 -32.11 -33.71
CA SER A 202 5.38 -31.11 -33.91
C SER A 202 5.35 -30.00 -32.84
N PRO A 203 6.48 -29.65 -32.20
CA PRO A 203 6.48 -28.57 -31.22
C PRO A 203 5.97 -27.29 -31.90
N GLU A 204 4.92 -26.69 -31.33
CA GLU A 204 4.54 -25.32 -31.69
C GLU A 204 5.81 -24.44 -31.59
N PRO A 205 6.02 -23.51 -32.53
CA PRO A 205 7.24 -22.71 -32.53
C PRO A 205 7.34 -22.00 -31.19
N GLU A 206 8.44 -22.24 -30.46
CA GLU A 206 8.79 -21.48 -29.26
C GLU A 206 8.71 -19.99 -29.61
N GLU A 207 7.63 -19.31 -29.18
CA GLU A 207 7.50 -17.88 -29.38
C GLU A 207 8.65 -17.22 -28.62
N LEU A 208 9.68 -16.80 -29.36
CA LEU A 208 10.78 -16.02 -28.83
C LEU A 208 10.20 -14.70 -28.33
N PHE A 209 9.95 -14.62 -27.01
CA PHE A 209 9.52 -13.39 -26.35
C PHE A 209 10.64 -12.35 -26.45
N THR A 210 10.60 -11.48 -27.47
CA THR A 210 11.44 -10.28 -27.51
C THR A 210 10.84 -9.22 -26.59
N TYR A 211 11.49 -9.00 -25.45
CA TYR A 211 11.13 -7.97 -24.48
C TYR A 211 11.59 -6.57 -24.91
N ASP A 212 12.44 -6.47 -25.94
CA ASP A 212 12.98 -5.20 -26.43
C ASP A 212 12.46 -4.84 -27.84
N PRO A 213 12.05 -3.58 -28.05
CA PRO A 213 11.87 -2.53 -27.04
C PRO A 213 10.58 -2.76 -26.23
N LEU A 214 10.65 -2.54 -24.90
CA LEU A 214 9.46 -2.54 -24.04
C LEU A 214 8.47 -1.47 -24.54
N PRO A 215 7.15 -1.76 -24.60
CA PRO A 215 6.17 -0.76 -25.03
C PRO A 215 6.13 0.42 -24.06
N SER A 216 5.74 1.60 -24.56
CA SER A 216 5.58 2.80 -23.74
C SER A 216 4.55 2.56 -22.64
N GLN A 217 4.99 2.63 -21.38
CA GLN A 217 4.13 2.42 -20.21
C GLN A 217 3.46 3.72 -19.78
N SER A 218 2.28 3.63 -19.15
CA SER A 218 1.64 4.81 -18.59
C SER A 218 2.48 5.43 -17.48
N PHE A 219 2.43 6.77 -17.42
CA PHE A 219 3.09 7.54 -16.38
C PHE A 219 2.34 7.36 -15.06
N ARG A 220 2.89 6.47 -14.23
CA ARG A 220 2.42 6.19 -12.87
C ARG A 220 3.51 6.51 -11.87
N THR A 221 3.10 6.98 -10.70
CA THR A 221 3.97 7.17 -9.53
C THR A 221 3.44 6.32 -8.40
N ALA A 222 4.30 5.48 -7.83
CA ALA A 222 3.99 4.66 -6.67
C ALA A 222 4.60 5.25 -5.40
N PHE A 223 3.85 5.15 -4.32
CA PHE A 223 4.26 5.49 -2.97
C PHE A 223 4.16 4.27 -2.08
N ILE A 224 5.11 4.12 -1.17
CA ILE A 224 4.94 3.25 0.00
C ILE A 224 4.79 4.19 1.19
N LEU A 225 3.67 4.05 1.90
CA LEU A 225 3.34 4.86 3.06
C LEU A 225 3.39 4.01 4.32
N ASP A 226 3.78 4.61 5.44
CA ASP A 226 3.61 3.99 6.74
C ASP A 226 2.11 3.86 7.04
N ARG A 227 1.65 2.62 6.97
CA ARG A 227 0.25 2.24 7.20
C ARG A 227 -0.18 2.43 8.64
N PHE A 228 0.72 2.35 9.61
CA PHE A 228 0.39 2.35 11.04
C PHE A 228 0.24 3.76 11.61
N SER A 229 0.78 4.77 10.92
CA SER A 229 0.61 6.17 11.26
C SER A 229 -0.67 6.79 10.69
N LEU A 230 -1.35 7.61 11.49
CA LEU A 230 -2.50 8.42 11.05
C LEU A 230 -2.11 9.48 9.99
N ARG A 231 -0.83 9.85 9.95
CA ARG A 231 -0.30 10.82 8.99
C ARG A 231 0.10 10.19 7.66
N CYS A 232 0.19 8.86 7.59
CA CYS A 232 0.68 8.12 6.42
C CYS A 232 1.94 8.77 5.82
N PRO A 233 3.04 8.91 6.59
CA PRO A 233 4.27 9.47 6.07
C PRO A 233 4.77 8.64 4.88
N ILE A 234 5.31 9.34 3.88
CA ILE A 234 5.86 8.73 2.67
C ILE A 234 7.22 8.11 3.01
N GLN A 235 7.33 6.79 2.87
CA GLN A 235 8.58 6.04 3.06
C GLN A 235 9.32 5.83 1.75
N TYR A 236 8.60 5.81 0.62
CA TYR A 236 9.17 5.64 -0.70
C TYR A 236 8.30 6.34 -1.75
N CYS A 237 8.96 6.85 -2.79
CA CYS A 237 8.32 7.35 -4.01
C CYS A 237 9.11 6.88 -5.22
N SER A 238 8.43 6.32 -6.24
CA SER A 238 9.10 5.69 -7.38
C SER A 238 9.78 6.65 -8.34
N ASN A 239 9.25 7.87 -8.48
CA ASN A 239 9.72 8.86 -9.44
C ASN A 239 9.11 10.24 -9.14
N SER A 240 9.67 11.29 -9.76
CA SER A 240 9.21 12.68 -9.61
C SER A 240 8.27 13.13 -10.74
N LEU A 241 7.49 12.22 -11.35
CA LEU A 241 6.62 12.54 -12.48
C LEU A 241 5.38 13.36 -12.07
N LEU A 242 4.89 13.17 -10.85
CA LEU A 242 3.67 13.82 -10.33
C LEU A 242 3.92 14.78 -9.17
N ILE A 243 5.01 14.59 -8.42
CA ILE A 243 5.40 15.43 -7.29
C ILE A 243 6.73 16.10 -7.61
N THR A 244 6.77 17.42 -7.50
CA THR A 244 7.94 18.27 -7.75
C THR A 244 8.62 18.73 -6.45
N ALA A 245 7.98 18.48 -5.30
CA ALA A 245 8.54 18.82 -4.00
C ALA A 245 9.87 18.11 -3.74
N ASN A 246 10.79 18.84 -3.11
CA ASN A 246 12.01 18.29 -2.53
C ASN A 246 11.71 17.70 -1.14
N ASN A 247 12.49 16.70 -0.71
CA ASN A 247 12.39 16.09 0.63
C ASN A 247 10.98 15.58 0.97
N ILE A 248 10.41 14.76 0.09
CA ILE A 248 9.07 14.17 0.27
C ILE A 248 9.03 13.05 1.32
N GLU A 249 10.19 12.47 1.64
CA GLU A 249 10.32 11.42 2.65
C GLU A 249 9.86 11.95 4.02
N ASP A 250 9.16 11.09 4.76
CA ASP A 250 8.54 11.37 6.06
C ASP A 250 7.47 12.47 6.10
N ARG A 251 7.23 13.19 4.99
CA ARG A 251 6.08 14.09 4.87
C ARG A 251 4.79 13.29 4.81
N SER A 252 3.73 13.87 5.38
CA SER A 252 2.40 13.28 5.35
C SER A 252 1.90 13.22 3.92
N PHE A 253 1.43 12.05 3.47
CA PHE A 253 0.84 11.92 2.12
C PHE A 253 -0.32 12.91 1.90
N PHE A 254 -1.06 13.24 2.96
CA PHE A 254 -2.17 14.20 2.91
C PHE A 254 -1.73 15.64 2.62
N ASP A 255 -0.45 15.96 2.81
CA ASP A 255 0.12 17.26 2.45
C ASP A 255 0.12 17.45 0.94
N PHE A 256 0.10 16.38 0.16
CA PHE A 256 0.04 16.41 -1.30
C PHE A 256 -1.39 16.34 -1.84
N VAL A 257 -2.39 16.43 -0.98
CA VAL A 257 -3.80 16.29 -1.35
C VAL A 257 -4.51 17.62 -1.14
N ALA A 258 -5.33 18.03 -2.10
CA ALA A 258 -6.11 19.25 -1.97
C ALA A 258 -7.03 19.19 -0.75
N SER A 259 -7.14 20.31 -0.01
CA SER A 259 -7.86 20.37 1.26
C SER A 259 -9.32 19.90 1.17
N LYS A 260 -9.97 20.09 0.01
CA LYS A 260 -11.34 19.63 -0.26
C LYS A 260 -11.48 18.09 -0.29
N ASP A 261 -10.43 17.38 -0.72
CA ASP A 261 -10.45 15.94 -0.93
C ASP A 261 -9.85 15.17 0.27
N GLU A 262 -9.10 15.85 1.15
CA GLU A 262 -8.44 15.24 2.31
C GLU A 262 -9.39 14.44 3.22
N PRO A 263 -10.58 14.95 3.65
CA PRO A 263 -11.46 14.19 4.54
C PRO A 263 -11.94 12.87 3.92
N THR A 264 -12.29 12.92 2.64
CA THR A 264 -12.73 11.75 1.87
C THR A 264 -11.60 10.73 1.72
N LEU A 265 -10.40 11.20 1.35
CA LEU A 265 -9.23 10.34 1.20
C LEU A 265 -8.80 9.69 2.53
N ARG A 266 -8.87 10.42 3.65
CA ARG A 266 -8.64 9.86 4.98
C ARG A 266 -9.59 8.72 5.30
N SER A 267 -10.88 8.89 4.97
CA SER A 267 -11.89 7.84 5.13
C SER A 267 -11.56 6.61 4.29
N TRP A 268 -11.23 6.79 3.00
CA TRP A 268 -10.83 5.68 2.12
C TRP A 268 -9.60 4.94 2.65
N ILE A 269 -8.56 5.66 3.03
CA ILE A 269 -7.34 5.07 3.59
C ILE A 269 -7.65 4.33 4.90
N ALA A 270 -8.50 4.87 5.77
CA ALA A 270 -8.93 4.18 6.99
C ALA A 270 -9.67 2.87 6.68
N THR A 271 -10.55 2.86 5.67
CA THR A 271 -11.23 1.64 5.21
C THR A 271 -10.25 0.60 4.67
N VAL A 272 -9.32 0.99 3.79
CA VAL A 272 -8.32 0.10 3.21
C VAL A 272 -7.37 -0.45 4.30
N LYS A 273 -7.00 0.39 5.28
CA LYS A 273 -6.27 -0.05 6.48
C LYS A 273 -7.05 -1.06 7.32
N GLY A 274 -8.38 -1.05 7.25
CA GLY A 274 -9.26 -2.02 7.93
C GLY A 274 -9.41 -3.36 7.19
N TRP A 275 -9.35 -3.39 5.85
CA TRP A 275 -9.49 -4.63 5.07
C TRP A 275 -8.38 -5.63 5.34
N GLY A 276 -7.19 -5.10 5.52
CA GLY A 276 -6.07 -5.87 5.95
C GLY A 276 -6.11 -6.07 7.46
N VAL A 277 -7.19 -6.55 8.06
CA VAL A 277 -7.25 -6.89 9.49
C VAL A 277 -7.90 -8.26 9.62
N ASN A 278 -7.21 -9.23 10.22
CA ASN A 278 -7.75 -10.58 10.40
C ASN A 278 -8.83 -10.63 11.50
N GLU A 279 -9.46 -11.79 11.69
CA GLU A 279 -10.52 -12.02 12.70
C GLU A 279 -10.09 -11.69 14.14
N ARG A 280 -8.78 -11.58 14.39
CA ARG A 280 -8.19 -11.25 15.69
C ARG A 280 -7.84 -9.77 15.83
N GLY A 281 -8.20 -8.94 14.85
CA GLY A 281 -7.88 -7.50 14.86
C GLY A 281 -6.45 -7.18 14.41
N GLN A 282 -5.72 -8.14 13.83
CA GLN A 282 -4.32 -7.96 13.42
C GLN A 282 -4.18 -7.52 11.96
N PRO A 283 -3.36 -6.51 11.65
CA PRO A 283 -3.06 -6.13 10.28
C PRO A 283 -2.59 -7.31 9.40
N SER A 284 -3.00 -7.27 8.14
CA SER A 284 -2.95 -8.32 7.12
C SER A 284 -3.01 -7.65 5.74
N ASP A 285 -2.81 -8.40 4.65
CA ASP A 285 -3.11 -7.91 3.30
C ASP A 285 -4.59 -7.71 3.07
N GLY A 286 -4.92 -6.62 2.41
CA GLY A 286 -6.23 -6.35 1.84
C GLY A 286 -6.22 -6.41 0.31
N GLY A 287 -7.39 -6.11 -0.27
CA GLY A 287 -7.56 -5.98 -1.70
C GLY A 287 -7.08 -4.65 -2.27
N PHE A 288 -7.73 -4.20 -3.34
CA PHE A 288 -7.45 -2.93 -3.99
C PHE A 288 -8.60 -1.94 -3.80
N GLY A 289 -8.28 -0.75 -3.30
CA GLY A 289 -9.18 0.40 -3.30
C GLY A 289 -8.92 1.29 -4.51
N PHE A 290 -9.97 1.84 -5.11
CA PHE A 290 -9.85 2.77 -6.24
C PHE A 290 -10.51 4.09 -5.90
N GLY A 291 -9.91 5.20 -6.30
CA GLY A 291 -10.47 6.53 -6.07
C GLY A 291 -9.89 7.58 -7.02
N LYS A 292 -10.52 8.75 -7.03
CA LYS A 292 -10.04 9.92 -7.78
C LYS A 292 -9.97 11.11 -6.82
N PHE A 293 -8.88 11.86 -6.84
CA PHE A 293 -8.71 13.05 -6.01
C PHE A 293 -7.77 14.06 -6.67
N THR A 294 -7.68 15.26 -6.11
CA THR A 294 -6.78 16.32 -6.57
C THR A 294 -5.44 16.26 -5.84
N LEU A 295 -4.36 15.97 -6.57
CA LEU A 295 -2.98 15.98 -6.09
C LEU A 295 -2.37 17.38 -6.25
N LEU A 296 -1.57 17.81 -5.27
CA LEU A 296 -0.79 19.05 -5.28
C LEU A 296 0.69 18.70 -5.51
N ALA A 297 1.30 19.17 -6.60
CA ALA A 297 2.65 18.78 -6.99
C ALA A 297 3.73 19.17 -5.97
N GLU A 298 3.57 20.32 -5.32
CA GLU A 298 4.51 20.85 -4.31
C GLU A 298 4.12 20.46 -2.87
N GLY A 299 2.88 19.97 -2.71
CA GLY A 299 2.23 19.80 -1.42
C GLY A 299 1.97 21.13 -0.70
N ARG A 300 1.31 21.04 0.46
CA ARG A 300 1.01 22.17 1.35
C ARG A 300 1.58 21.91 2.75
N ASP A 301 1.81 22.97 3.49
CA ASP A 301 2.25 22.89 4.89
C ASP A 301 1.06 22.70 5.83
N SER A 302 0.62 21.45 6.00
CA SER A 302 -0.49 21.11 6.90
C SER A 302 -0.19 21.38 8.38
N LEU A 303 1.09 21.51 8.76
CA LEU A 303 1.53 21.82 10.13
C LEU A 303 1.39 23.32 10.50
N ALA A 304 1.17 24.22 9.54
CA ALA A 304 0.98 25.64 9.83
C ALA A 304 -0.30 25.94 10.63
N GLY A 305 -1.31 25.04 10.60
CA GLY A 305 -2.54 25.13 11.39
C GLY A 305 -2.46 24.60 12.82
N HIS A 306 -1.31 24.07 13.24
CA HIS A 306 -1.07 23.49 14.58
C HIS A 306 0.17 24.06 15.28
N ARG A 307 0.65 25.23 14.85
CA ARG A 307 1.49 26.04 15.75
C ARG A 307 0.58 26.52 16.88
N SER A 308 0.72 25.92 18.05
CA SER A 308 0.29 26.56 19.29
C SER A 308 0.78 28.00 19.24
N ILE A 309 -0.13 28.95 19.39
CA ILE A 309 0.22 30.32 19.72
C ILE A 309 1.02 30.19 21.03
N GLU A 310 2.34 30.14 20.95
CA GLU A 310 3.16 30.41 22.11
C GLU A 310 2.74 31.83 22.53
N PRO A 311 2.22 32.02 23.75
CA PRO A 311 1.91 33.35 24.21
C PRO A 311 3.25 34.08 24.22
N THR A 312 3.39 35.06 23.32
CA THR A 312 4.53 35.97 23.28
C THR A 312 4.82 36.39 24.72
N SER A 313 6.02 36.05 25.19
CA SER A 313 6.48 36.36 26.54
C SER A 313 6.17 37.83 26.85
N ALA A 314 5.19 38.02 27.74
CA ALA A 314 4.87 39.34 28.26
C ALA A 314 6.14 39.86 28.96
N ARG A 315 6.81 40.82 28.31
CA ARG A 315 7.92 41.56 28.91
C ARG A 315 7.43 42.17 30.22
N HIS A 316 7.84 41.56 31.34
CA HIS A 316 7.77 42.16 32.66
C HIS A 316 8.50 43.51 32.64
N ARG A 317 7.72 44.59 32.66
CA ARG A 317 8.25 45.95 32.84
C ARG A 317 8.29 46.23 34.33
N HIS A 318 9.41 45.89 34.97
CA HIS A 318 9.71 46.38 36.32
C HIS A 318 10.10 47.86 36.25
N GLY A 319 9.36 48.67 37.01
CA GLY A 319 9.67 50.07 37.22
C GLY A 319 10.74 50.28 38.29
N SER A 320 11.63 51.23 38.01
CA SER A 320 12.33 52.14 38.93
C SER A 320 12.93 53.22 37.99
N GLY A 321 12.95 54.52 38.23
CA GLY A 321 12.78 55.33 39.44
C GLY A 321 13.83 56.45 39.35
N GLN A 322 13.37 57.68 39.12
CA GLN A 322 14.04 58.98 39.36
C GLN A 322 15.08 59.57 38.37
N ALA A 323 14.59 60.60 37.66
CA ALA A 323 15.01 62.02 37.65
C ALA A 323 16.49 62.43 37.43
N SER A 324 16.71 63.23 36.38
CA SER A 324 17.11 64.65 36.50
C SER A 324 17.06 65.34 35.12
N ARG A 325 17.07 66.68 35.15
CA ARG A 325 16.61 67.63 34.12
C ARG A 325 17.78 68.24 33.35
N THR A 326 17.56 68.60 32.08
CA THR A 326 17.91 69.90 31.43
C THR A 326 17.29 69.92 30.01
N ARG A 327 16.28 70.77 29.72
CA ARG A 327 16.35 72.06 28.95
C ARG A 327 17.38 72.02 27.79
N GLN A 328 17.12 72.40 26.55
CA GLN A 328 16.17 73.36 25.95
C GLN A 328 16.28 73.23 24.41
N GLY A 329 15.23 73.55 23.63
CA GLY A 329 15.38 73.72 22.17
C GLY A 329 14.06 73.66 21.39
N ARG A 330 13.38 74.81 21.28
CA ARG A 330 12.18 75.04 20.46
C ARG A 330 12.55 75.12 18.97
N SER A 331 11.73 74.51 18.11
CA SER A 331 11.31 75.13 16.85
C SER A 331 10.01 74.50 16.33
N SER A 332 8.99 75.34 16.23
CA SER A 332 7.67 75.06 15.70
C SER A 332 7.64 75.18 14.18
N VAL A 333 7.05 74.21 13.47
CA VAL A 333 6.42 74.44 12.16
C VAL A 333 5.10 73.66 12.12
N ARG A 334 4.05 74.35 11.67
CA ARG A 334 2.66 73.90 11.54
C ARG A 334 2.45 73.14 10.23
N GLY A 335 1.45 72.24 10.23
CA GLY A 335 0.44 72.23 9.17
C GLY A 335 0.26 70.94 8.36
N HIS A 336 -1.01 70.49 8.33
CA HIS A 336 -1.63 69.50 7.44
C HIS A 336 -1.15 68.05 7.59
N GLY A 337 -1.98 67.02 7.53
CA GLY A 337 -3.37 66.86 7.11
C GLY A 337 -3.50 65.35 6.89
N SER A 338 -4.60 64.77 7.35
CA SER A 338 -4.89 63.34 7.28
C SER A 338 -4.75 62.77 5.87
N ASP A 339 -3.96 61.71 5.71
CA ASP A 339 -4.17 60.69 4.68
C ASP A 339 -3.58 59.36 5.16
N THR A 340 -4.44 58.54 5.77
CA THR A 340 -4.24 57.10 5.94
C THR A 340 -4.33 56.45 4.56
N SER A 341 -3.21 56.44 3.83
CA SER A 341 -3.06 55.57 2.67
C SER A 341 -2.82 54.15 3.19
N THR A 342 -3.89 53.37 3.24
CA THR A 342 -3.82 51.91 3.34
C THR A 342 -2.97 51.40 2.19
N LEU A 343 -1.71 51.06 2.47
CA LEU A 343 -0.91 50.21 1.60
C LEU A 343 -1.62 48.85 1.55
N SER A 344 -2.53 48.72 0.58
CA SER A 344 -2.99 47.45 0.07
C SER A 344 -1.74 46.73 -0.45
N THR A 345 -1.14 45.91 0.40
CA THR A 345 -0.28 44.82 -0.04
C THR A 345 -1.11 44.01 -1.01
N ARG A 346 -0.93 44.28 -2.31
CA ARG A 346 -1.31 43.34 -3.37
C ARG A 346 -0.64 42.05 -3.00
N THR A 347 -1.40 41.13 -2.42
CA THR A 347 -1.08 39.72 -2.38
C THR A 347 -0.92 39.35 -3.84
N VAL A 348 0.33 39.32 -4.31
CA VAL A 348 0.67 38.63 -5.55
C VAL A 348 0.14 37.21 -5.33
N PRO A 349 -0.78 36.71 -6.16
CA PRO A 349 -1.18 35.32 -6.06
C PRO A 349 0.12 34.52 -6.15
N LEU A 350 0.44 33.77 -5.10
CA LEU A 350 1.45 32.72 -5.20
C LEU A 350 1.07 31.91 -6.45
N PRO A 351 2.03 31.54 -7.32
CA PRO A 351 1.72 30.70 -8.46
C PRO A 351 0.91 29.52 -7.94
N GLU A 352 -0.29 29.31 -8.47
CA GLU A 352 -1.13 28.20 -8.05
C GLU A 352 -0.28 26.94 -8.21
N SER A 353 0.08 26.31 -7.08
CA SER A 353 0.88 25.10 -7.07
C SER A 353 0.22 24.11 -8.03
N GLU A 354 0.99 23.64 -9.01
CA GLU A 354 0.49 22.80 -10.09
C GLU A 354 -0.28 21.63 -9.47
N SER A 355 -1.54 21.46 -9.88
CA SER A 355 -2.41 20.44 -9.32
C SER A 355 -3.02 19.58 -10.42
N PHE A 356 -3.18 18.30 -10.12
CA PHE A 356 -3.63 17.30 -11.06
C PHE A 356 -4.79 16.53 -10.46
N THR A 357 -5.81 16.25 -11.26
CA THR A 357 -6.71 15.16 -10.91
C THR A 357 -5.98 13.84 -11.16
N VAL A 358 -5.96 12.96 -10.16
CA VAL A 358 -5.30 11.65 -10.25
C VAL A 358 -6.29 10.52 -9.99
N ASP A 359 -6.16 9.44 -10.76
CA ASP A 359 -6.72 8.14 -10.39
C ASP A 359 -5.73 7.45 -9.45
N ALA A 360 -6.25 6.83 -8.40
CA ALA A 360 -5.46 6.23 -7.34
C ALA A 360 -5.87 4.78 -7.09
N ILE A 361 -4.88 3.93 -6.90
CA ILE A 361 -5.00 2.55 -6.42
C ILE A 361 -4.37 2.49 -5.04
N PHE A 362 -5.10 1.96 -4.07
CA PHE A 362 -4.64 1.75 -2.69
C PHE A 362 -4.58 0.26 -2.41
N SER A 363 -3.46 -0.23 -1.89
CA SER A 363 -3.36 -1.62 -1.44
C SER A 363 -2.58 -1.70 -0.14
N ALA A 364 -3.23 -2.27 0.89
CA ALA A 364 -2.70 -2.35 2.23
C ALA A 364 -2.07 -3.72 2.47
N HIS A 365 -0.83 -3.71 2.98
CA HIS A 365 -0.01 -4.90 3.27
C HIS A 365 0.50 -4.84 4.72
N SER A 366 1.13 -5.92 5.22
CA SER A 366 1.69 -5.90 6.59
C SER A 366 2.80 -4.87 6.73
N ASP A 367 3.58 -4.64 5.68
CA ASP A 367 4.76 -3.77 5.73
C ASP A 367 4.49 -2.32 5.32
N GLY A 368 3.28 -1.99 4.86
CA GLY A 368 2.96 -0.65 4.41
C GLY A 368 1.68 -0.54 3.60
N LEU A 369 1.39 0.68 3.16
CA LEU A 369 0.29 0.99 2.25
C LEU A 369 0.88 1.46 0.92
N ILE A 370 0.64 0.68 -0.13
CA ILE A 370 1.02 1.04 -1.50
C ILE A 370 -0.06 1.95 -2.08
N VAL A 371 0.35 3.11 -2.60
CA VAL A 371 -0.53 4.03 -3.33
C VAL A 371 0.04 4.27 -4.71
N ILE A 372 -0.71 3.98 -5.76
CA ILE A 372 -0.28 4.16 -7.15
C ILE A 372 -1.17 5.20 -7.79
N LEU A 373 -0.57 6.26 -8.31
CA LEU A 373 -1.26 7.38 -8.94
C LEU A 373 -0.97 7.40 -10.44
N ARG A 374 -1.97 7.73 -11.23
CA ARG A 374 -1.80 8.23 -12.61
C ARG A 374 -2.59 9.52 -12.78
N ARG A 375 -2.19 10.37 -13.73
CA ARG A 375 -3.05 11.50 -14.12
C ARG A 375 -4.38 10.96 -14.62
N GLY A 376 -5.46 11.45 -14.01
CA GLY A 376 -6.82 11.17 -14.47
C GLY A 376 -7.09 11.97 -15.74
N THR A 377 -7.73 11.32 -16.71
CA THR A 377 -8.33 12.01 -17.86
C THR A 377 -9.54 12.82 -17.45
#